data_AF-A0A1X6WX92-F1
#
_entry.id   AF-A0A1X6WX92-F1
#
_cell.length_a   1.000
_cell.length_b   1.000
_cell.length_c   1.000
_cell.angle_alpha   90.00
_cell.angle_beta   90.00
_cell.angle_gamma   90.00
#
_symmetry.space_group_name_H-M   'P 1'
#
loop_
_entity.id
_entity.type
_entity.pdbx_description
1 polymer ?
#
loop_
_entity_poly.entity_id
_entity_poly.type
_entity_poly.pdbx_seq_one_letter_code
_entity_poly.pdbx_strand_id
1 'polypeptide(L)'
;MTTHSIRDGAAPDAPDTGHDASDDARDSILDGGSATMRSGRDGAHATADPLAPDAVSPGMHRAALRRANALGAQLPKPRLRGMIHLITFPTAMIAGLLLVAVGQDLGTRLACVVFVTTAGLLFGISATYHRGTWQPQHALMLRRFDHANIFMIIAGTYTPLAVALLEGRDRITLLTICWAGAAVGVAFRLFWTGAPRWLYVPAYVALGWVAVFYMPQMLAGGGWTVVTLIVAGGVLYTLGALVYGLKRPNPSPTWFGFHEIFHSFTVAAFACHFAAVVLAVR
;
A
#
# COMPACT_ATOMS: atom_id res chain seq x y z
N MET A 1 -59.65 24.64 -12.76
CA MET A 1 -60.60 23.63 -12.24
C MET A 1 -59.80 22.37 -11.97
N THR A 2 -59.61 21.85 -10.77
CA THR A 2 -60.25 22.09 -9.47
C THR A 2 -59.29 21.58 -8.40
N THR A 3 -59.15 22.38 -7.35
CA THR A 3 -58.45 22.13 -6.09
C THR A 3 -59.10 21.02 -5.27
N HIS A 4 -58.35 20.31 -4.42
CA HIS A 4 -58.82 20.02 -3.07
C HIS A 4 -57.66 19.85 -2.07
N SER A 5 -57.79 20.63 -1.01
CA SER A 5 -56.96 20.73 0.19
C SER A 5 -57.82 20.28 1.39
N ILE A 6 -57.15 20.20 2.55
CA ILE A 6 -57.66 20.24 3.93
C ILE A 6 -58.06 18.87 4.56
N ARG A 7 -57.29 18.40 5.57
CA ARG A 7 -57.62 18.57 7.01
C ARG A 7 -56.63 17.94 7.99
N ASP A 8 -56.37 18.75 9.02
CA ASP A 8 -55.62 18.54 10.24
C ASP A 8 -56.24 17.49 11.18
N GLY A 9 -55.42 16.95 12.07
CA GLY A 9 -55.86 16.19 13.25
C GLY A 9 -54.72 16.01 14.24
N ALA A 10 -54.68 16.83 15.28
CA ALA A 10 -53.78 16.75 16.42
C ALA A 10 -54.32 15.82 17.53
N ALA A 11 -53.38 15.10 18.18
CA ALA A 11 -53.27 14.45 19.52
C ALA A 11 -54.52 14.09 20.37
N PRO A 12 -54.41 13.04 21.22
CA PRO A 12 -53.95 13.28 22.61
C PRO A 12 -53.05 12.19 23.24
N ASP A 13 -52.48 12.55 24.40
CA ASP A 13 -51.48 11.89 25.25
C ASP A 13 -51.95 10.69 26.12
N ALA A 14 -50.92 9.98 26.64
CA ALA A 14 -50.78 9.26 27.93
C ALA A 14 -51.14 7.75 27.99
N PRO A 15 -50.58 6.94 28.94
CA PRO A 15 -49.77 7.31 30.11
C PRO A 15 -48.46 6.54 30.37
N ASP A 16 -47.72 7.14 31.30
CA ASP A 16 -46.61 6.69 32.16
C ASP A 16 -46.87 5.36 32.90
N THR A 17 -45.85 4.50 32.92
CA THR A 17 -45.69 3.45 33.95
C THR A 17 -44.21 3.35 34.33
N GLY A 18 -43.82 4.07 35.37
CA GLY A 18 -42.63 3.76 36.16
C GLY A 18 -42.83 2.50 37.02
N HIS A 19 -41.79 1.65 37.08
CA HIS A 19 -41.52 0.83 38.26
C HIS A 19 -40.02 0.53 38.38
N ASP A 20 -39.42 1.22 39.34
CA ASP A 20 -38.40 0.87 40.32
C ASP A 20 -37.72 -0.51 40.29
N ALA A 21 -36.40 -0.51 40.53
CA ALA A 21 -35.65 -1.49 41.33
C ALA A 21 -34.15 -1.14 41.35
N SER A 22 -33.80 -0.17 42.18
CA SER A 22 -32.48 -0.10 42.84
C SER A 22 -32.38 -1.14 43.97
N ASP A 23 -31.15 -1.37 44.43
CA ASP A 23 -30.71 -2.27 45.53
C ASP A 23 -30.61 -3.77 45.19
N ASP A 24 -29.36 -4.24 45.03
CA ASP A 24 -28.80 -5.14 46.06
C ASP A 24 -27.31 -5.42 45.85
N ALA A 25 -26.65 -5.77 46.96
CA ALA A 25 -25.28 -6.29 47.10
C ALA A 25 -24.15 -5.26 47.30
N ARG A 26 -24.19 -4.60 48.47
CA ARG A 26 -22.99 -4.33 49.29
C ARG A 26 -23.01 -5.21 50.55
N ASP A 27 -21.82 -5.44 51.07
CA ASP A 27 -21.44 -6.01 52.38
C ASP A 27 -21.11 -7.50 52.54
N SER A 28 -20.21 -7.71 53.51
CA SER A 28 -19.48 -8.90 53.97
C SER A 28 -18.06 -9.01 53.36
N ILE A 29 -16.93 -8.96 54.09
CA ILE A 29 -16.62 -9.14 55.52
C ILE A 29 -15.26 -8.46 55.81
N LEU A 30 -15.18 -7.81 56.98
CA LEU A 30 -13.95 -7.45 57.70
C LEU A 30 -13.62 -8.55 58.71
N ASP A 31 -12.37 -9.03 58.76
CA ASP A 31 -11.57 -9.37 59.96
C ASP A 31 -10.24 -9.97 59.46
N GLY A 32 -9.06 -9.76 60.00
CA GLY A 32 -8.57 -9.09 61.20
C GLY A 32 -7.06 -9.37 61.29
N GLY A 33 -6.34 -8.71 62.21
CA GLY A 33 -5.02 -9.16 62.67
C GLY A 33 -3.83 -8.25 62.38
N SER A 34 -3.49 -7.42 63.37
CA SER A 34 -2.18 -6.79 63.56
C SER A 34 -1.18 -7.80 64.13
N ALA A 35 0.07 -7.82 63.65
CA ALA A 35 1.30 -7.82 64.48
C ALA A 35 2.61 -8.14 63.72
N THR A 36 3.59 -7.26 63.93
CA THR A 36 5.04 -7.48 64.13
C THR A 36 6.04 -7.71 62.98
N MET A 37 7.00 -6.78 62.95
CA MET A 37 8.35 -6.75 62.37
C MET A 37 9.02 -8.07 61.96
N ARG A 38 9.64 -8.06 60.76
CA ARG A 38 11.07 -8.36 60.64
C ARG A 38 11.69 -7.84 59.35
N SER A 39 12.89 -7.29 59.52
CA SER A 39 13.86 -6.87 58.52
C SER A 39 14.22 -7.99 57.54
N GLY A 40 14.24 -7.65 56.24
CA GLY A 40 14.79 -8.47 55.17
C GLY A 40 15.14 -7.58 53.97
N ARG A 41 16.44 -7.38 53.73
CA ARG A 41 16.98 -6.90 52.45
C ARG A 41 16.50 -7.84 51.37
N ASP A 42 15.90 -7.33 50.29
CA ASP A 42 15.93 -8.00 48.99
C ASP A 42 15.80 -6.97 47.86
N GLY A 43 16.56 -7.23 46.80
CA GLY A 43 16.82 -6.30 45.70
C GLY A 43 15.57 -5.89 44.94
N ALA A 44 15.67 -4.69 44.35
CA ALA A 44 14.72 -4.17 43.39
C ALA A 44 14.59 -5.11 42.17
N HIS A 45 13.69 -6.08 42.25
CA HIS A 45 13.07 -6.64 41.07
C HIS A 45 12.05 -5.62 40.55
N ALA A 46 12.52 -4.77 39.64
CA ALA A 46 11.62 -4.05 38.75
C ALA A 46 10.75 -5.09 38.06
N THR A 47 9.46 -5.11 38.40
CA THR A 47 8.45 -5.91 37.70
C THR A 47 8.40 -5.43 36.26
N ALA A 48 9.07 -6.15 35.37
CA ALA A 48 8.94 -5.91 33.94
C ALA A 48 7.46 -6.02 33.57
N ASP A 49 6.92 -4.97 32.96
CA ASP A 49 5.55 -4.93 32.47
C ASP A 49 5.30 -6.13 31.54
N PRO A 50 4.39 -7.07 31.87
CA PRO A 50 4.08 -8.22 31.04
C PRO A 50 3.53 -7.86 29.65
N LEU A 51 3.16 -6.59 29.45
CA LEU A 51 2.65 -6.05 28.20
C LEU A 51 3.70 -5.29 27.37
N ALA A 52 4.96 -5.26 27.81
CA ALA A 52 6.04 -4.73 27.00
C ALA A 52 6.18 -5.53 25.68
N PRO A 53 6.09 -4.89 24.49
CA PRO A 53 5.99 -5.57 23.20
C PRO A 53 7.22 -6.43 22.84
N ASP A 54 8.32 -6.29 23.58
CA ASP A 54 9.57 -7.00 23.36
C ASP A 54 9.70 -8.31 24.18
N ALA A 55 8.72 -8.63 25.03
CA ALA A 55 8.76 -9.82 25.91
C ALA A 55 8.21 -11.11 25.27
N VAL A 56 7.71 -11.06 24.02
CA VAL A 56 7.03 -12.21 23.39
C VAL A 56 8.01 -12.99 22.50
N SER A 57 8.28 -14.25 22.88
CA SER A 57 9.12 -15.14 22.07
C SER A 57 8.53 -15.35 20.65
N PRO A 58 9.38 -15.52 19.60
CA PRO A 58 8.91 -15.72 18.23
C PRO A 58 7.94 -16.90 18.07
N GLY A 59 8.04 -17.91 18.93
CA GLY A 59 7.15 -19.07 18.97
C GLY A 59 5.74 -18.75 19.48
N MET A 60 5.63 -17.99 20.58
CA MET A 60 4.34 -17.53 21.11
C MET A 60 3.63 -16.59 20.13
N HIS A 61 4.38 -15.76 19.43
CA HIS A 61 3.84 -14.89 18.39
C HIS A 61 3.21 -15.69 17.24
N ARG A 62 3.90 -16.73 16.73
CA ARG A 62 3.35 -17.61 15.67
C ARG A 62 2.10 -18.37 16.13
N ALA A 63 2.04 -18.79 17.38
CA ALA A 63 0.86 -19.46 17.95
C ALA A 63 -0.34 -18.50 18.03
N ALA A 64 -0.12 -17.27 18.49
CA ALA A 64 -1.14 -16.22 18.53
C ALA A 64 -1.68 -15.88 17.13
N LEU A 65 -0.81 -15.76 16.12
CA LEU A 65 -1.22 -15.54 14.72
C LEU A 65 -2.08 -16.68 14.16
N ARG A 66 -1.74 -17.93 14.47
CA ARG A 66 -2.52 -19.10 14.05
C ARG A 66 -3.90 -19.10 14.70
N ARG A 67 -3.96 -18.75 16.00
CA ARG A 67 -5.20 -18.70 16.77
C ARG A 67 -6.12 -17.55 16.32
N ALA A 68 -5.57 -16.37 16.04
CA ALA A 68 -6.31 -15.24 15.46
C ALA A 68 -6.90 -15.57 14.08
N ASN A 69 -6.12 -16.21 13.20
CA ASN A 69 -6.60 -16.66 11.89
C ASN A 69 -7.69 -17.74 12.02
N ALA A 70 -7.55 -18.69 12.96
CA ALA A 70 -8.55 -19.72 13.21
C ALA A 70 -9.87 -19.15 13.75
N LEU A 71 -9.81 -18.04 14.49
CA LEU A 71 -10.96 -17.31 15.01
C LEU A 71 -11.54 -16.28 14.02
N GLY A 72 -11.00 -16.19 12.80
CA GLY A 72 -11.43 -15.21 11.80
C GLY A 72 -11.12 -13.75 12.15
N ALA A 73 -10.34 -13.51 13.22
CA ALA A 73 -9.97 -12.18 13.65
C ALA A 73 -8.90 -11.61 12.69
N GLN A 74 -9.25 -10.56 11.95
CA GLN A 74 -8.27 -9.83 11.17
C GLN A 74 -7.35 -9.08 12.13
N LEU A 75 -6.06 -9.39 12.06
CA LEU A 75 -5.05 -8.65 12.80
C LEU A 75 -5.09 -7.16 12.39
N PRO A 76 -4.84 -6.24 13.34
CA PRO A 76 -4.75 -4.82 13.02
C PRO A 76 -3.75 -4.58 11.90
N LYS A 77 -4.02 -3.59 11.04
CA LYS A 77 -3.06 -3.16 10.02
C LYS A 77 -1.72 -2.81 10.71
N PRO A 78 -0.56 -3.24 10.18
CA PRO A 78 0.72 -2.88 10.76
C PRO A 78 0.89 -1.35 10.82
N ARG A 79 1.56 -0.84 11.86
CA ARG A 79 1.69 0.61 12.12
C ARG A 79 2.34 1.38 10.96
N LEU A 80 3.31 0.75 10.27
CA LEU A 80 4.04 1.35 9.16
C LEU A 80 3.31 1.23 7.81
N ARG A 81 2.11 0.66 7.77
CA ARG A 81 1.30 0.54 6.55
C ARG A 81 1.17 1.89 5.86
N GLY A 82 1.59 1.96 4.60
CA GLY A 82 1.52 3.16 3.77
C GLY A 82 2.54 4.25 4.05
N MET A 83 3.39 4.15 5.10
CA MET A 83 4.36 5.20 5.43
C MET A 83 5.44 5.36 4.37
N ILE A 84 5.91 4.23 3.81
CA ILE A 84 6.91 4.22 2.75
C ILE A 84 6.43 5.07 1.56
N HIS A 85 5.23 4.81 1.03
CA HIS A 85 4.69 5.58 -0.09
C HIS A 85 4.33 7.02 0.27
N LEU A 86 3.95 7.30 1.53
CA LEU A 86 3.71 8.67 1.99
C LEU A 86 4.99 9.52 1.90
N ILE A 87 6.14 8.96 2.26
CA ILE A 87 7.44 9.64 2.18
C ILE A 87 7.95 9.68 0.73
N THR A 88 7.73 8.60 -0.02
CA THR A 88 8.16 8.52 -1.42
C THR A 88 7.40 9.48 -2.32
N PHE A 89 6.11 9.74 -2.07
CA PHE A 89 5.32 10.66 -2.91
C PHE A 89 5.97 12.05 -3.09
N PRO A 90 6.22 12.85 -2.04
CA PRO A 90 6.79 14.19 -2.21
C PRO A 90 8.21 14.15 -2.78
N THR A 91 9.03 13.18 -2.37
CA THR A 91 10.40 13.04 -2.87
C THR A 91 10.43 12.68 -4.36
N ALA A 92 9.56 11.77 -4.81
CA ALA A 92 9.41 11.43 -6.22
C ALA A 92 8.85 12.60 -7.05
N MET A 93 7.94 13.41 -6.50
CA MET A 93 7.42 14.59 -7.19
C MET A 93 8.49 15.66 -7.37
N ILE A 94 9.25 15.98 -6.33
CA ILE A 94 10.33 16.97 -6.42
C ILE A 94 11.40 16.50 -7.41
N ALA A 95 11.92 15.28 -7.23
CA ALA A 95 12.93 14.74 -8.12
C ALA A 95 12.43 14.61 -9.57
N GLY A 96 11.17 14.20 -9.74
CA GLY A 96 10.49 14.09 -11.02
C GLY A 96 10.33 15.43 -11.75
N LEU A 97 9.94 16.49 -11.05
CA LEU A 97 9.81 17.81 -11.65
C LEU A 97 11.18 18.37 -12.07
N LEU A 98 12.24 18.11 -11.29
CA LEU A 98 13.61 18.42 -11.69
C LEU A 98 14.03 17.63 -12.94
N LEU A 99 13.68 16.34 -13.02
CA LEU A 99 13.91 15.51 -14.20
C LEU A 99 13.21 16.07 -15.46
N VAL A 100 11.98 16.54 -15.32
CA VAL A 100 11.26 17.22 -16.42
C VAL A 100 11.98 18.51 -16.83
N ALA A 101 12.48 19.29 -15.87
CA ALA A 101 13.16 20.55 -16.16
C ALA A 101 14.47 20.37 -16.94
N VAL A 102 15.21 19.28 -16.69
CA VAL A 102 16.49 18.99 -17.34
C VAL A 102 16.37 18.21 -18.66
N GLY A 103 15.16 17.81 -19.07
CA GLY A 103 14.97 17.11 -20.34
C GLY A 103 15.46 17.94 -21.54
N GLN A 104 16.21 17.31 -22.45
CA GLN A 104 16.90 17.98 -23.56
C GLN A 104 15.94 18.64 -24.57
N ASP A 105 14.86 17.94 -24.91
CA ASP A 105 13.88 18.38 -25.90
C ASP A 105 12.43 18.21 -25.41
N LEU A 106 11.48 18.78 -26.14
CA LEU A 106 10.06 18.76 -25.76
C LEU A 106 9.50 17.33 -25.66
N GLY A 107 9.86 16.42 -26.57
CA GLY A 107 9.39 15.04 -26.56
C GLY A 107 9.84 14.30 -25.31
N THR A 108 11.12 14.43 -24.98
CA THR A 108 11.70 13.87 -23.75
C THR A 108 11.05 14.45 -22.49
N ARG A 109 10.82 15.77 -22.44
CA ARG A 109 10.13 16.42 -21.30
C ARG A 109 8.71 15.88 -21.12
N LEU A 110 7.94 15.75 -22.21
CA LEU A 110 6.59 15.19 -22.15
C LEU A 110 6.59 13.74 -21.69
N ALA A 111 7.56 12.94 -22.14
CA ALA A 111 7.74 11.57 -21.69
C ALA A 111 8.05 11.48 -20.19
N CYS A 112 8.89 12.38 -19.68
CA CYS A 112 9.15 12.53 -18.25
C CYS A 112 7.90 12.96 -17.48
N VAL A 113 7.09 13.89 -18.00
CA VAL A 113 5.81 14.30 -17.36
C VAL A 113 4.89 13.09 -17.16
N VAL A 114 4.80 12.21 -18.16
CA VAL A 114 4.01 10.97 -18.07
C VAL A 114 4.54 10.06 -16.96
N PHE A 115 5.85 9.86 -16.89
CA PHE A 115 6.48 9.06 -15.83
C PHE A 115 6.22 9.65 -14.44
N VAL A 116 6.42 10.96 -14.27
CA VAL A 116 6.21 11.66 -12.99
C VAL A 116 4.74 11.61 -12.58
N THR A 117 3.82 11.85 -13.51
CA THR A 117 2.38 11.81 -13.22
C THR A 117 1.95 10.43 -12.75
N THR A 118 2.36 9.38 -13.46
CA THR A 118 2.03 8.00 -13.07
C THR A 118 2.67 7.58 -11.75
N ALA A 119 3.89 8.06 -11.44
CA ALA A 119 4.54 7.82 -10.15
C ALA A 119 3.80 8.53 -9.02
N GLY A 120 3.35 9.76 -9.26
CA GLY A 120 2.54 10.55 -8.33
C GLY A 120 1.20 9.87 -8.04
N LEU A 121 0.53 9.36 -9.08
CA LEU A 121 -0.70 8.58 -8.92
C LEU A 121 -0.45 7.32 -8.10
N LEU A 122 0.61 6.55 -8.38
CA LEU A 122 0.96 5.35 -7.63
C LEU A 122 1.18 5.66 -6.14
N PHE A 123 2.16 6.51 -5.82
CA PHE A 123 2.54 6.76 -4.43
C PHE A 123 1.47 7.54 -3.67
N GLY A 124 0.85 8.54 -4.30
CA GLY A 124 -0.15 9.40 -3.69
C GLY A 124 -1.44 8.64 -3.35
N ILE A 125 -1.99 7.87 -4.30
CA ILE A 125 -3.19 7.07 -4.05
C ILE A 125 -2.90 5.96 -3.06
N SER A 126 -1.73 5.30 -3.15
CA SER A 126 -1.36 4.25 -2.22
C SER A 126 -1.19 4.76 -0.77
N ALA A 127 -0.55 5.91 -0.60
CA ALA A 127 -0.44 6.58 0.70
C ALA A 127 -1.83 6.93 1.25
N THR A 128 -2.68 7.55 0.43
CA THR A 128 -4.05 7.95 0.80
C THR A 128 -4.89 6.75 1.22
N TYR A 129 -4.87 5.68 0.43
CA TYR A 129 -5.60 4.44 0.70
C TYR A 129 -5.17 3.81 2.04
N HIS A 130 -3.87 3.74 2.29
CA HIS A 130 -3.34 3.05 3.46
C HIS A 130 -3.33 3.86 4.74
N ARG A 131 -3.30 5.19 4.66
CA ARG A 131 -3.23 6.08 5.83
C ARG A 131 -4.57 6.64 6.28
N GLY A 132 -5.55 6.72 5.39
CA GLY A 132 -6.87 7.20 5.76
C GLY A 132 -7.76 6.13 6.40
N THR A 133 -8.71 6.61 7.20
CA THR A 133 -9.83 5.83 7.72
C THR A 133 -11.06 6.17 6.90
N TRP A 134 -11.43 5.27 6.00
CA TRP A 134 -12.43 5.52 4.96
C TRP A 134 -13.70 4.73 5.21
N GLN A 135 -14.84 5.31 4.85
CA GLN A 135 -16.09 4.54 4.72
C GLN A 135 -15.90 3.39 3.73
N PRO A 136 -16.62 2.26 3.89
CA PRO A 136 -16.40 1.04 3.08
C PRO A 136 -16.39 1.27 1.57
N GLN A 137 -17.29 2.12 1.07
CA GLN A 137 -17.39 2.50 -0.34
C GLN A 137 -16.11 3.20 -0.86
N HIS A 138 -15.59 4.18 -0.12
CA HIS A 138 -14.39 4.92 -0.48
C HIS A 138 -13.14 4.06 -0.34
N ALA A 139 -13.08 3.20 0.69
CA ALA A 139 -12.00 2.24 0.85
C ALA A 139 -11.92 1.27 -0.34
N LEU A 140 -13.07 0.80 -0.85
CA LEU A 140 -13.13 -0.06 -2.02
C LEU A 140 -12.66 0.67 -3.28
N MET A 141 -13.11 1.92 -3.48
CA MET A 141 -12.69 2.73 -4.63
C MET A 141 -11.18 3.01 -4.63
N LEU A 142 -10.63 3.45 -3.49
CA LEU A 142 -9.20 3.69 -3.32
C LEU A 142 -8.39 2.42 -3.54
N ARG A 143 -8.87 1.26 -3.07
CA ARG A 143 -8.25 -0.04 -3.36
C ARG A 143 -8.24 -0.38 -4.86
N ARG A 144 -9.28 0.00 -5.61
CA ARG A 144 -9.30 -0.20 -7.07
C ARG A 144 -8.23 0.66 -7.74
N PHE A 145 -8.18 1.93 -7.39
CA PHE A 145 -7.20 2.87 -7.96
C PHE A 145 -5.76 2.50 -7.58
N ASP A 146 -5.50 2.17 -6.32
CA ASP A 146 -4.18 1.72 -5.84
C ASP A 146 -3.64 0.54 -6.65
N HIS A 147 -4.48 -0.47 -6.90
CA HIS A 147 -4.07 -1.61 -7.70
C HIS A 147 -4.05 -1.37 -9.22
N ALA A 148 -4.92 -0.49 -9.74
CA ALA A 148 -4.93 -0.14 -11.16
C ALA A 148 -3.69 0.68 -11.52
N ASN A 149 -3.22 1.54 -10.62
CA ASN A 149 -2.05 2.40 -10.84
C ASN A 149 -0.75 1.63 -11.06
N ILE A 150 -0.65 0.36 -10.62
CA ILE A 150 0.50 -0.48 -10.93
C ILE A 150 0.66 -0.67 -12.45
N PHE A 151 -0.44 -0.83 -13.19
CA PHE A 151 -0.38 -0.89 -14.65
C PHE A 151 0.04 0.45 -15.27
N MET A 152 -0.47 1.55 -14.72
CA MET A 152 -0.14 2.91 -15.19
C MET A 152 1.34 3.25 -15.00
N ILE A 153 1.91 2.97 -13.83
CA ILE A 153 3.34 3.26 -13.59
C ILE A 153 4.26 2.36 -14.42
N ILE A 154 3.86 1.12 -14.74
CA ILE A 154 4.64 0.28 -15.67
C ILE A 154 4.73 0.98 -17.02
N ALA A 155 3.60 1.36 -17.63
CA ALA A 155 3.59 2.07 -18.91
C ALA A 155 4.29 3.45 -18.83
N GLY A 156 4.07 4.17 -17.72
CA GLY A 156 4.71 5.46 -17.46
C GLY A 156 6.22 5.35 -17.35
N THR A 157 6.76 4.26 -16.78
CA THR A 157 8.21 4.01 -16.69
C THR A 157 8.81 3.70 -18.06
N TYR A 158 8.11 2.94 -18.89
CA TYR A 158 8.54 2.68 -20.26
C TYR A 158 8.58 3.93 -21.13
N THR A 159 7.75 4.92 -20.84
CA THR A 159 7.55 6.07 -21.73
C THR A 159 8.84 6.88 -21.97
N PRO A 160 9.52 7.43 -20.95
CA PRO A 160 10.77 8.15 -21.17
C PRO A 160 11.92 7.25 -21.63
N LEU A 161 11.97 5.99 -21.19
CA LEU A 161 12.99 5.04 -21.64
C LEU A 161 12.88 4.74 -23.14
N ALA A 162 11.66 4.50 -23.63
CA ALA A 162 11.43 4.23 -25.05
C ALA A 162 11.63 5.48 -25.90
N VAL A 163 11.24 6.66 -25.41
CA VAL A 163 11.43 7.92 -26.13
C VAL A 163 12.91 8.27 -26.27
N ALA A 164 13.71 8.06 -25.22
CA ALA A 164 15.11 8.42 -25.20
C ALA A 164 16.03 7.38 -25.86
N LEU A 165 15.74 6.08 -25.71
CA LEU A 165 16.67 5.01 -26.08
C LEU A 165 16.29 4.23 -27.35
N LEU A 166 15.04 4.36 -27.82
CA LEU A 166 14.55 3.62 -28.98
C LEU A 166 14.12 4.54 -30.11
N GLU A 167 14.25 4.04 -31.32
CA GLU A 167 13.89 4.75 -32.54
C GLU A 167 12.81 4.04 -33.35
N GLY A 168 12.17 4.78 -34.24
CA GLY A 168 11.26 4.26 -35.26
C GLY A 168 10.19 3.30 -34.72
N ARG A 169 10.16 2.10 -35.31
CA ARG A 169 9.15 1.07 -35.05
C ARG A 169 9.26 0.47 -33.65
N ASP A 170 10.46 0.33 -33.11
CA ASP A 170 10.67 -0.31 -31.81
C ASP A 170 10.07 0.53 -30.68
N ARG A 171 10.31 1.84 -30.71
CA ARG A 171 9.69 2.80 -29.79
C ARG A 171 8.17 2.72 -29.84
N ILE A 172 7.59 2.80 -31.04
CA ILE A 172 6.13 2.79 -31.23
C ILE A 172 5.53 1.47 -30.74
N THR A 173 6.17 0.35 -31.06
CA THR A 173 5.68 -0.99 -30.70
C THR A 173 5.71 -1.19 -29.19
N LEU A 174 6.82 -0.84 -28.52
CA LEU A 174 6.94 -0.95 -27.07
C LEU A 174 5.90 -0.08 -26.36
N LEU A 175 5.76 1.19 -26.75
CA LEU A 175 4.77 2.09 -26.15
C LEU A 175 3.34 1.59 -26.36
N THR A 176 3.03 1.08 -27.55
CA THR A 176 1.70 0.52 -27.86
C THR A 176 1.39 -0.68 -26.97
N ILE A 177 2.31 -1.63 -26.84
CA ILE A 177 2.16 -2.81 -25.98
C ILE A 177 1.93 -2.37 -24.53
N CYS A 178 2.76 -1.47 -24.02
CA CYS A 178 2.72 -1.05 -22.63
C CYS A 178 1.44 -0.28 -22.29
N TRP A 179 1.03 0.67 -23.13
CA TRP A 179 -0.17 1.47 -22.90
C TRP A 179 -1.47 0.70 -23.17
N ALA A 180 -1.50 -0.17 -24.19
CA ALA A 180 -2.64 -1.06 -24.40
C ALA A 180 -2.79 -2.07 -23.25
N GLY A 181 -1.68 -2.69 -22.83
CA GLY A 181 -1.65 -3.57 -21.66
C GLY A 181 -2.08 -2.84 -20.39
N ALA A 182 -1.65 -1.59 -20.20
CA ALA A 182 -2.08 -0.79 -19.07
C ALA A 182 -3.58 -0.44 -19.12
N ALA A 183 -4.12 -0.07 -20.27
CA ALA A 183 -5.53 0.22 -20.44
C ALA A 183 -6.40 -1.01 -20.12
N VAL A 184 -6.03 -2.19 -20.67
CA VAL A 184 -6.70 -3.46 -20.37
C VAL A 184 -6.59 -3.80 -18.89
N GLY A 185 -5.40 -3.66 -18.31
CA GLY A 185 -5.16 -3.93 -16.89
C GLY A 185 -5.93 -3.01 -15.95
N VAL A 186 -6.01 -1.72 -16.26
CA VAL A 186 -6.80 -0.73 -15.50
C VAL A 186 -8.28 -1.07 -15.60
N ALA A 187 -8.81 -1.29 -16.80
CA ALA A 187 -10.21 -1.69 -16.99
C ALA A 187 -10.53 -2.96 -16.19
N PHE A 188 -9.68 -3.99 -16.30
CA PHE A 188 -9.79 -5.22 -15.54
C PHE A 188 -9.89 -4.96 -14.02
N ARG A 189 -9.05 -4.08 -13.44
CA ARG A 189 -9.06 -3.79 -11.99
C ARG A 189 -10.22 -2.90 -11.55
N LEU A 190 -10.69 -2.00 -12.41
CA LEU A 190 -11.82 -1.12 -12.11
C LEU A 190 -13.15 -1.89 -12.15
N PHE A 191 -13.33 -2.79 -13.11
CA PHE A 191 -14.58 -3.55 -13.28
C PHE A 191 -14.61 -4.87 -12.50
N TRP A 192 -13.47 -5.53 -12.26
CA TRP A 192 -13.41 -6.79 -11.50
C TRP A 192 -12.63 -6.67 -10.18
N THR A 193 -13.32 -6.16 -9.16
CA THR A 193 -12.74 -5.90 -7.84
C THR A 193 -12.35 -7.13 -7.03
N GLY A 194 -13.06 -8.23 -7.25
CA GLY A 194 -12.84 -9.53 -6.62
C GLY A 194 -11.81 -10.40 -7.33
N ALA A 195 -11.16 -9.90 -8.39
CA ALA A 195 -10.19 -10.66 -9.15
C ALA A 195 -9.10 -11.23 -8.24
N PRO A 196 -8.82 -12.54 -8.33
CA PRO A 196 -7.87 -13.19 -7.45
C PRO A 196 -6.44 -12.73 -7.76
N ARG A 197 -5.60 -12.68 -6.72
CA ARG A 197 -4.21 -12.20 -6.80
C ARG A 197 -3.35 -12.96 -7.78
N TRP A 198 -3.58 -14.26 -7.91
CA TRP A 198 -2.83 -15.11 -8.84
C TRP A 198 -3.02 -14.72 -10.30
N LEU A 199 -4.09 -13.97 -10.64
CA LEU A 199 -4.35 -13.52 -12.00
C LEU A 199 -3.64 -12.19 -12.29
N TYR A 200 -3.84 -11.19 -11.44
CA TYR A 200 -3.34 -9.84 -11.73
C TYR A 200 -1.86 -9.64 -11.38
N VAL A 201 -1.31 -10.38 -10.40
CA VAL A 201 0.11 -10.24 -10.05
C VAL A 201 1.02 -10.71 -11.20
N PRO A 202 0.81 -11.89 -11.82
CA PRO A 202 1.56 -12.27 -13.02
C PRO A 202 1.35 -11.31 -14.19
N ALA A 203 0.16 -10.72 -14.35
CA ALA A 203 -0.08 -9.73 -15.39
C ALA A 203 0.82 -8.48 -15.23
N TYR A 204 1.02 -8.00 -14.00
CA TYR A 204 1.98 -6.92 -13.72
C TYR A 204 3.41 -7.33 -14.10
N VAL A 205 3.83 -8.53 -13.71
CA VAL A 205 5.18 -9.04 -13.99
C VAL A 205 5.38 -9.21 -15.50
N ALA A 206 4.42 -9.81 -16.21
CA ALA A 206 4.49 -10.02 -17.65
C ALA A 206 4.62 -8.70 -18.41
N LEU A 207 3.77 -7.70 -18.09
CA LEU A 207 3.86 -6.38 -18.70
C LEU A 207 5.18 -5.67 -18.32
N GLY A 208 5.62 -5.83 -17.07
CA GLY A 208 6.88 -5.26 -16.56
C GLY A 208 8.13 -5.81 -17.24
N TRP A 209 8.10 -7.03 -17.80
CA TRP A 209 9.26 -7.65 -18.46
C TRP A 209 9.28 -7.51 -19.98
N VAL A 210 8.34 -6.78 -20.59
CA VAL A 210 8.34 -6.49 -22.05
C VAL A 210 9.66 -5.84 -22.51
N ALA A 211 10.34 -5.10 -21.63
CA ALA A 211 11.65 -4.50 -21.87
C ALA A 211 12.70 -5.49 -22.37
N VAL A 212 12.62 -6.78 -21.99
CA VAL A 212 13.60 -7.81 -22.34
C VAL A 212 13.78 -7.93 -23.85
N PHE A 213 12.68 -7.82 -24.60
CA PHE A 213 12.70 -7.91 -26.06
C PHE A 213 13.39 -6.72 -26.73
N TYR A 214 13.63 -5.64 -25.99
CA TYR A 214 14.27 -4.41 -26.46
C TYR A 214 15.62 -4.15 -25.76
N MET A 215 16.13 -5.10 -24.97
CA MET A 215 17.41 -4.93 -24.25
C MET A 215 18.59 -4.64 -25.16
N PRO A 216 18.76 -5.29 -26.34
CA PRO A 216 19.86 -4.96 -27.25
C PRO A 216 19.83 -3.49 -27.70
N GLN A 217 18.64 -2.97 -28.04
CA GLN A 217 18.45 -1.60 -28.47
C GLN A 217 18.64 -0.62 -27.30
N MET A 218 18.11 -0.95 -26.12
CA MET A 218 18.32 -0.16 -24.91
C MET A 218 19.79 -0.13 -24.48
N LEU A 219 20.52 -1.23 -24.70
CA LEU A 219 21.97 -1.29 -24.47
C LEU A 219 22.73 -0.40 -25.44
N ALA A 220 22.34 -0.42 -26.73
CA ALA A 220 22.94 0.43 -27.75
C ALA A 220 22.69 1.93 -27.46
N GLY A 221 21.49 2.30 -27.01
CA GLY A 221 21.14 3.70 -26.71
C GLY A 221 21.64 4.20 -25.35
N GLY A 222 21.62 3.37 -24.31
CA GLY A 222 21.85 3.80 -22.92
C GLY A 222 23.08 3.19 -22.24
N GLY A 223 23.72 2.21 -22.86
CA GLY A 223 24.88 1.51 -22.31
C GLY A 223 24.57 0.59 -21.12
N TRP A 224 25.61 -0.07 -20.63
CA TRP A 224 25.50 -1.11 -19.60
C TRP A 224 24.92 -0.62 -18.28
N THR A 225 25.22 0.62 -17.89
CA THR A 225 24.72 1.21 -16.64
C THR A 225 23.19 1.29 -16.65
N VAL A 226 22.60 1.82 -17.72
CA VAL A 226 21.14 1.96 -17.86
C VAL A 226 20.46 0.59 -17.88
N VAL A 227 20.97 -0.34 -18.67
CA VAL A 227 20.41 -1.71 -18.75
C VAL A 227 20.50 -2.43 -17.41
N THR A 228 21.61 -2.31 -16.69
CA THR A 228 21.77 -2.93 -15.36
C THR A 228 20.75 -2.38 -14.38
N LEU A 229 20.48 -1.08 -14.40
CA LEU A 229 19.46 -0.46 -13.55
C LEU A 229 18.04 -0.93 -13.91
N ILE A 230 17.72 -1.05 -15.19
CA ILE A 230 16.42 -1.58 -15.66
C ILE A 230 16.24 -3.03 -15.19
N VAL A 231 17.24 -3.89 -15.41
CA VAL A 231 17.19 -5.30 -14.99
C VAL A 231 17.12 -5.43 -13.48
N ALA A 232 17.95 -4.70 -12.73
CA ALA A 232 17.93 -4.70 -11.27
C ALA A 232 16.56 -4.26 -10.74
N GLY A 233 15.99 -3.19 -11.31
CA GLY A 233 14.65 -2.74 -10.97
C GLY A 233 13.57 -3.79 -11.29
N GLY A 234 13.65 -4.44 -12.45
CA GLY A 234 12.71 -5.50 -12.86
C GLY A 234 12.75 -6.71 -11.91
N VAL A 235 13.95 -7.11 -11.49
CA VAL A 235 14.14 -8.14 -10.46
C VAL A 235 13.55 -7.71 -9.13
N LEU A 236 13.82 -6.48 -8.66
CA LEU A 236 13.27 -5.96 -7.40
C LEU A 236 11.74 -5.93 -7.42
N TYR A 237 11.11 -5.47 -8.51
CA TYR A 237 9.66 -5.51 -8.67
C TYR A 237 9.13 -6.95 -8.61
N THR A 238 9.82 -7.90 -9.26
CA THR A 238 9.42 -9.31 -9.27
C THR A 238 9.52 -9.93 -7.87
N LEU A 239 10.58 -9.63 -7.12
CA LEU A 239 10.73 -10.07 -5.73
C LEU A 239 9.65 -9.49 -4.83
N GLY A 240 9.34 -8.19 -4.97
CA GLY A 240 8.22 -7.56 -4.29
C GLY A 240 6.88 -8.23 -4.62
N ALA A 241 6.62 -8.47 -5.90
CA ALA A 241 5.41 -9.14 -6.38
C ALA A 241 5.28 -10.57 -5.82
N LEU A 242 6.39 -11.30 -5.72
CA LEU A 242 6.45 -12.62 -5.10
C LEU A 242 6.08 -12.57 -3.61
N VAL A 243 6.68 -11.65 -2.85
CA VAL A 243 6.35 -11.44 -1.43
C VAL A 243 4.87 -11.09 -1.24
N TYR A 244 4.34 -10.20 -2.10
CA TYR A 244 2.92 -9.82 -2.09
C TYR A 244 1.99 -10.99 -2.45
N GLY A 245 2.35 -11.80 -3.44
CA GLY A 245 1.61 -12.98 -3.87
C GLY A 245 1.57 -14.07 -2.79
N LEU A 246 2.72 -14.39 -2.19
CA LEU A 246 2.90 -15.42 -1.17
C LEU A 246 2.45 -14.98 0.23
N LYS A 247 2.26 -13.68 0.46
CA LYS A 247 1.96 -13.09 1.78
C LYS A 247 3.00 -13.40 2.85
N ARG A 248 4.25 -13.61 2.45
CA ARG A 248 5.38 -13.96 3.32
C ARG A 248 6.68 -13.37 2.75
N PRO A 249 7.65 -13.01 3.61
CA PRO A 249 7.65 -13.17 5.08
C PRO A 249 6.84 -12.08 5.80
N ASN A 250 6.54 -12.31 7.09
CA ASN A 250 5.89 -11.34 7.99
C ASN A 250 6.77 -11.15 9.22
N PRO A 251 7.82 -10.33 9.14
CA PRO A 251 8.82 -10.22 10.20
C PRO A 251 8.24 -9.62 11.48
N SER A 252 7.35 -8.62 11.35
CA SER A 252 6.61 -8.06 12.48
C SER A 252 5.14 -7.77 12.10
N PRO A 253 4.20 -8.65 12.45
CA PRO A 253 2.77 -8.46 12.19
C PRO A 253 2.16 -7.17 12.75
N THR A 254 2.78 -6.56 13.76
CA THR A 254 2.33 -5.29 14.35
C THR A 254 2.96 -4.06 13.70
N TRP A 255 4.20 -4.15 13.21
CA TRP A 255 4.94 -3.01 12.67
C TRP A 255 5.24 -3.10 11.17
N PHE A 256 5.70 -4.26 10.70
CA PHE A 256 6.25 -4.47 9.37
C PHE A 256 5.97 -5.88 8.84
N GLY A 257 4.96 -6.01 7.98
CA GLY A 257 4.55 -7.26 7.36
C GLY A 257 4.98 -7.36 5.89
N PHE A 258 4.41 -8.36 5.21
CA PHE A 258 4.72 -8.66 3.80
C PHE A 258 4.39 -7.51 2.84
N HIS A 259 3.38 -6.69 3.14
CA HIS A 259 3.04 -5.55 2.30
C HIS A 259 4.06 -4.41 2.43
N GLU A 260 4.60 -4.20 3.63
CA GLU A 260 5.64 -3.21 3.86
C GLU A 260 6.92 -3.62 3.11
N ILE A 261 7.27 -4.91 3.12
CA ILE A 261 8.34 -5.47 2.28
C ILE A 261 8.05 -5.23 0.79
N PHE A 262 6.82 -5.50 0.34
CA PHE A 262 6.41 -5.22 -1.03
C PHE A 262 6.60 -3.73 -1.38
N HIS A 263 6.18 -2.81 -0.53
CA HIS A 263 6.38 -1.37 -0.74
C HIS A 263 7.87 -1.00 -0.77
N SER A 264 8.70 -1.59 0.09
CA SER A 264 10.15 -1.37 0.05
C SER A 264 10.77 -1.80 -1.29
N PHE A 265 10.41 -2.99 -1.79
CA PHE A 265 10.86 -3.44 -3.11
C PHE A 265 10.35 -2.53 -4.24
N THR A 266 9.08 -2.10 -4.18
CA THR A 266 8.50 -1.18 -5.16
C THR A 266 9.27 0.14 -5.21
N VAL A 267 9.61 0.73 -4.06
CA VAL A 267 10.38 1.99 -4.01
C VAL A 267 11.82 1.80 -4.47
N ALA A 268 12.48 0.71 -4.07
CA ALA A 268 13.84 0.40 -4.53
C ALA A 268 13.88 0.18 -6.05
N ALA A 269 12.92 -0.57 -6.60
CA ALA A 269 12.78 -0.78 -8.02
C ALA A 269 12.49 0.52 -8.78
N PHE A 270 11.59 1.37 -8.24
CA PHE A 270 11.32 2.70 -8.78
C PHE A 270 12.59 3.56 -8.79
N ALA A 271 13.40 3.54 -7.73
CA ALA A 271 14.65 4.29 -7.68
C ALA A 271 15.64 3.83 -8.77
N CYS A 272 15.76 2.52 -9.01
CA CYS A 272 16.57 2.00 -10.12
C CYS A 272 16.08 2.53 -11.48
N HIS A 273 14.77 2.45 -11.75
CA HIS A 273 14.21 2.93 -13.01
C HIS A 273 14.29 4.45 -13.14
N PHE A 274 14.05 5.19 -12.06
CA PHE A 274 14.22 6.64 -12.05
C PHE A 274 15.66 7.03 -12.39
N ALA A 275 16.66 6.36 -11.80
CA ALA A 275 18.06 6.57 -12.13
C ALA A 275 18.37 6.21 -13.59
N ALA A 276 17.80 5.11 -14.11
CA ALA A 276 17.93 4.75 -15.52
C ALA A 276 17.35 5.83 -16.44
N VAL A 277 16.17 6.38 -16.11
CA VAL A 277 15.56 7.48 -16.86
C VAL A 277 16.43 8.73 -16.79
N VAL A 278 16.91 9.12 -15.61
CA VAL A 278 17.82 10.26 -15.44
C VAL A 278 19.05 10.14 -16.34
N LEU A 279 19.64 8.95 -16.46
CA LEU A 279 20.80 8.72 -17.32
C LEU A 279 20.44 8.67 -18.80
N ALA A 280 19.25 8.17 -19.15
CA ALA A 280 18.81 8.03 -20.53
C ALA A 280 18.40 9.37 -21.17
N VAL A 281 17.84 10.30 -20.39
CA VAL A 281 17.28 11.56 -20.91
C VAL A 281 18.25 12.75 -20.85
N ARG A 282 19.50 12.49 -20.46
CA ARG A 282 20.56 13.48 -20.23
C ARG A 282 21.39 13.76 -21.45
#